data_AF-I0ERA0-F1
#
_entry.id   AF-I0ERA0-F1
#
_cell.length_a   1.000
_cell.length_b   1.000
_cell.length_c   1.000
_cell.angle_alpha   90.00
_cell.angle_beta   90.00
_cell.angle_gamma   90.00
#
_symmetry.space_group_name_H-M   'P 1'
#
loop_
_entity.id
_entity.type
_entity.pdbx_description
1 polymer ?
#
loop_
_entity_poly.entity_id
_entity_poly.type
_entity_poly.pdbx_seq_one_letter_code
_entity_poly.pdbx_strand_id
1 'polypeptide(L)'
;MTICIANEKGGSGKSTLCVNLAVQLLKDNKEVVVLDIDNKTFSLFNRGNGFSDTLKQMVSKYENILIDTKGEYSKETQKTMLCGLEE
;
A
#
# COMPACT_ATOMS: atom_id res chain seq x y z
N MET A 1 -0.65 7.83 8.48
CA MET A 1 -0.80 8.43 7.14
C MET A 1 -0.74 7.33 6.11
N THR A 2 -1.74 7.24 5.23
CA THR A 2 -1.82 6.21 4.20
C THR A 2 -1.68 6.87 2.81
N ILE A 3 -0.72 6.42 2.00
CA ILE A 3 -0.44 6.96 0.67
C ILE A 3 -0.59 5.83 -0.36
N CYS A 4 -1.55 5.99 -1.26
CA CYS A 4 -1.77 5.08 -2.38
C CYS A 4 -1.12 5.62 -3.65
N ILE A 5 -0.21 4.85 -4.25
CA ILE A 5 0.49 5.20 -5.48
C ILE A 5 -0.09 4.36 -6.60
N ALA A 6 -0.90 5.00 -7.44
CA ALA A 6 -1.69 4.32 -8.43
C ALA A 6 -1.64 4.98 -9.81
N ASN A 7 -1.56 4.14 -10.83
CA ASN A 7 -1.49 4.52 -12.23
C ASN A 7 -1.68 3.27 -13.12
N GLU A 8 -2.66 3.32 -14.02
CA GLU A 8 -3.01 2.24 -14.95
C GLU A 8 -1.90 1.87 -15.93
N LYS A 9 -0.98 2.80 -16.22
CA LYS A 9 0.12 2.52 -17.15
C LYS A 9 1.20 1.67 -16.48
N GLY A 10 1.54 0.52 -17.06
CA GLY A 10 2.76 -0.23 -16.73
C GLY A 10 4.03 0.58 -17.01
N GLY A 11 5.06 0.49 -16.16
CA GLY A 11 6.31 1.24 -16.34
C GLY A 11 6.20 2.76 -16.12
N SER A 12 5.13 3.23 -15.48
CA SER A 12 4.93 4.66 -15.10
C SER A 12 5.80 5.12 -13.92
N GLY A 13 6.56 4.22 -13.29
CA GLY A 13 7.43 4.54 -12.15
C GLY A 13 6.77 4.43 -10.77
N LYS A 14 5.57 3.85 -10.64
CA LYS A 14 4.86 3.67 -9.34
C LYS A 14 5.73 3.01 -8.26
N SER A 15 6.23 1.80 -8.53
CA SER A 15 7.07 1.06 -7.59
C SER A 15 8.37 1.79 -7.28
N THR A 16 8.96 2.44 -8.29
CA THR A 16 10.15 3.28 -8.11
C THR A 16 9.87 4.44 -7.17
N LEU A 17 8.75 5.14 -7.35
CA LEU A 17 8.33 6.23 -6.46
C LEU A 17 8.02 5.72 -5.06
N CYS A 18 7.31 4.60 -4.94
CA CYS A 18 6.92 3.98 -3.68
C CYS A 18 8.14 3.64 -2.82
N VAL A 19 9.12 2.94 -3.39
CA VAL A 19 10.35 2.56 -2.66
C VAL A 19 11.17 3.78 -2.27
N ASN A 20 11.34 4.77 -3.17
CA ASN A 20 12.12 5.97 -2.85
C ASN A 20 11.45 6.83 -1.76
N LEU A 21 10.11 6.94 -1.80
CA LEU A 21 9.35 7.61 -0.75
C LEU A 21 9.49 6.88 0.59
N ALA A 22 9.44 5.55 0.60
CA ALA A 22 9.67 4.74 1.79
C ALA A 22 11.05 5.01 2.40
N VAL A 23 12.09 5.00 1.56
CA VAL A 23 13.47 5.29 1.98
C VAL A 23 13.59 6.69 2.58
N GLN A 24 12.95 7.69 1.99
CA GLN A 24 12.98 9.05 2.52
C GLN A 24 12.30 9.13 3.90
N LEU A 25 11.11 8.54 4.04
CA LEU A 25 10.40 8.50 5.33
C LEU A 25 11.21 7.77 6.41
N LEU A 26 11.85 6.64 6.06
CA LEU A 26 12.74 5.91 6.97
C LEU A 26 13.95 6.76 7.39
N LYS A 27 14.54 7.54 6.48
CA LYS A 27 15.64 8.48 6.80
C LYS A 27 15.20 9.58 7.77
N ASP A 28 13.93 9.95 7.72
CA ASP A 28 13.31 10.90 8.63
C ASP A 28 12.87 10.23 9.97
N ASN A 29 13.37 9.02 10.24
CA ASN A 29 13.08 8.18 11.42
C ASN A 29 11.59 7.86 11.61
N LYS A 30 10.85 7.71 10.51
CA LYS A 30 9.44 7.33 10.51
C LYS A 30 9.26 5.82 10.45
N GLU A 31 8.21 5.33 11.09
CA GLU A 31 7.77 3.94 10.92
C GLU A 31 6.99 3.81 9.61
N VAL A 32 7.44 2.90 8.73
CA VAL A 32 6.90 2.76 7.37
C VAL A 32 6.66 1.30 7.06
N VAL A 33 5.52 1.00 6.44
CA VAL A 33 5.25 -0.28 5.78
C VAL A 33 4.89 -0.04 4.31
N VAL A 34 5.40 -0.88 3.43
CA VAL A 34 5.09 -0.86 1.99
C VAL A 34 4.27 -2.10 1.65
N LEU A 35 3.12 -1.87 1.01
CA LEU A 35 2.19 -2.92 0.56
C LEU A 35 2.21 -2.98 -0.95
N ASP A 36 2.72 -4.09 -1.48
CA ASP A 36 2.64 -4.41 -2.90
C ASP A 36 1.38 -5.26 -3.16
N ILE A 37 0.46 -4.72 -3.95
CA ILE A 37 -0.82 -5.38 -4.28
C ILE A 37 -0.70 -6.22 -5.57
N ASP A 38 0.37 -6.09 -6.35
CA ASP A 38 0.58 -6.89 -7.57
C ASP A 38 1.00 -8.32 -7.23
N ASN A 39 1.90 -8.46 -6.24
CA ASN A 39 2.31 -9.75 -5.73
C ASN A 39 1.38 -10.18 -4.59
N LYS A 40 0.77 -11.36 -4.70
CA LYS A 40 -0.08 -12.01 -3.68
C LYS A 40 0.63 -12.27 -2.33
N THR A 41 1.77 -11.67 -2.06
CA THR A 41 2.56 -11.74 -0.82
C THR A 41 1.77 -11.25 0.40
N PHE A 42 0.75 -10.42 0.19
CA PHE A 42 -0.22 -10.04 1.23
C PHE A 42 -1.04 -11.22 1.79
N SER A 43 -1.04 -12.37 1.09
CA SER A 43 -1.68 -13.60 1.56
C SER A 43 -1.04 -14.22 2.82
N LEU A 44 0.19 -13.87 3.17
CA LEU A 44 0.87 -14.37 4.39
C LEU A 44 0.20 -13.90 5.69
N PHE A 45 -0.50 -12.76 5.70
CA PHE A 45 -1.33 -12.30 6.82
C PHE A 45 -2.80 -12.74 6.74
N ASN A 46 -3.19 -13.38 5.63
CA ASN A 46 -4.57 -13.60 5.24
C ASN A 46 -5.10 -14.99 5.65
N ARG A 47 -4.84 -15.41 6.89
CA ARG A 47 -5.38 -16.67 7.45
C ARG A 47 -6.87 -16.59 7.84
N GLY A 48 -7.65 -15.65 7.29
CA GLY A 48 -9.12 -15.64 7.47
C GLY A 48 -9.82 -14.27 7.41
N ASN A 49 -9.10 -13.16 7.35
CA ASN A 49 -9.68 -11.81 7.44
C ASN A 49 -9.44 -10.99 6.16
N GLY A 50 -10.40 -10.17 5.74
CA GLY A 50 -10.33 -9.46 4.45
C GLY A 50 -9.18 -8.43 4.37
N PHE A 51 -8.94 -7.88 3.16
CA PHE A 51 -7.93 -6.83 2.93
C PHE A 51 -8.09 -5.65 3.90
N SER A 52 -9.33 -5.22 4.16
CA SER A 52 -9.65 -4.13 5.08
C SER A 52 -9.20 -4.40 6.52
N ASP A 53 -9.28 -5.64 7.00
CA ASP A 53 -8.85 -5.98 8.36
C ASP A 53 -7.32 -5.99 8.47
N THR A 54 -6.64 -6.44 7.41
CA THR A 54 -5.18 -6.40 7.37
C THR A 54 -4.68 -4.96 7.31
N LEU A 55 -5.34 -4.10 6.53
CA LEU A 55 -5.01 -2.68 6.49
C LEU A 55 -5.19 -2.03 7.86
N LYS A 56 -6.33 -2.26 8.54
CA LYS A 56 -6.55 -1.79 9.93
C LYS A 56 -5.47 -2.25 10.91
N GLN A 57 -4.98 -3.47 10.77
CA GLN A 57 -3.88 -3.98 11.59
C GLN A 57 -2.53 -3.31 11.29
N MET A 58 -2.33 -2.80 10.07
CA MET A 58 -1.12 -2.08 9.70
C MET A 58 -1.18 -0.62 10.16
N VAL A 59 -2.36 0.00 10.08
CA VAL A 59 -2.63 1.36 10.54
C VAL A 59 -2.38 1.49 12.04
N SER A 60 -2.67 0.44 12.81
CA SER A 60 -2.38 0.41 14.24
C SER A 60 -0.90 0.18 14.59
N LYS A 61 -0.07 -0.21 13.62
CA LYS A 61 1.33 -0.61 13.84
C LYS A 61 2.37 0.33 13.22
N TYR A 62 2.00 1.07 12.18
CA TYR A 62 2.93 1.90 11.42
C TYR A 62 2.38 3.31 11.29
N GLU A 63 3.25 4.30 11.48
CA GLU A 63 2.91 5.70 11.26
C GLU A 63 2.58 5.97 9.78
N ASN A 64 3.29 5.33 8.85
CA ASN A 64 3.15 5.53 7.42
C ASN A 64 2.91 4.21 6.69
N ILE A 65 1.89 4.19 5.83
CA ILE A 65 1.55 3.06 4.98
C ILE A 65 1.63 3.52 3.54
N LEU A 66 2.52 2.89 2.77
CA LEU A 66 2.65 3.12 1.34
C LEU A 66 2.05 1.93 0.61
N ILE A 67 1.20 2.20 -0.37
CA ILE A 67 0.54 1.15 -1.14
C ILE A 67 0.90 1.31 -2.61
N ASP A 68 1.57 0.30 -3.16
CA ASP A 68 1.88 0.19 -4.59
C ASP A 68 0.79 -0.64 -5.27
N THR A 69 0.00 0.00 -6.13
CA THR A 69 -1.07 -0.69 -6.86
C THR A 69 -0.56 -1.19 -8.20
N LYS A 70 -1.10 -2.33 -8.64
CA LYS A 70 -0.90 -2.80 -10.02
C LYS A 70 -1.28 -1.72 -11.05
N GLY A 71 -0.62 -1.75 -12.20
CA GLY A 71 -1.00 -0.98 -13.40
C GLY A 71 -2.28 -1.50 -14.07
N GLU A 72 -3.32 -1.74 -13.30
CA GLU A 72 -4.60 -2.22 -13.79
C GLU A 72 -5.73 -1.64 -12.95
N TYR A 73 -6.78 -1.19 -13.62
CA TYR A 73 -7.99 -0.75 -12.95
C TYR A 73 -8.82 -1.97 -12.53
N SER A 74 -8.82 -2.27 -11.23
CA SER A 74 -9.53 -3.42 -10.66
C SER A 74 -10.37 -3.00 -9.45
N LYS A 75 -11.35 -3.82 -9.07
CA LYS A 75 -12.13 -3.63 -7.83
C LYS A 75 -11.25 -3.59 -6.58
N GLU A 76 -10.11 -4.30 -6.61
CA GLU A 76 -9.15 -4.31 -5.51
C GLU A 76 -8.41 -2.97 -5.44
N THR A 77 -7.89 -2.48 -6.58
CA THR A 77 -7.30 -1.15 -6.73
C THR A 77 -8.25 -0.05 -6.22
N GLN A 78 -9.53 -0.12 -6.60
CA GLN A 78 -10.56 0.83 -6.12
C GLN A 78 -10.75 0.77 -4.61
N LYS A 79 -10.85 -0.43 -4.02
CA LYS A 79 -10.99 -0.58 -2.57
C LYS A 79 -9.78 -0.05 -1.82
N THR A 80 -8.58 -0.29 -2.32
CA THR A 80 -7.34 0.24 -1.75
C THR A 80 -7.32 1.76 -1.78
N MET A 81 -7.68 2.36 -2.92
CA MET A 81 -7.80 3.82 -3.02
C MET A 81 -8.84 4.36 -2.04
N LEU A 82 -10.01 3.71 -1.93
CA LEU A 82 -11.06 4.13 -1.02
C LEU A 82 -10.65 4.02 0.45
N CYS A 83 -10.02 2.91 0.85
CA CYS A 83 -9.55 2.74 2.22
C CYS A 83 -8.44 3.74 2.59
N GLY A 84 -7.63 4.19 1.64
CA GLY A 84 -6.68 5.28 1.86
C GLY A 84 -7.32 6.66 2.03
N LEU A 85 -8.62 6.80 1.72
CA LEU A 85 -9.40 8.04 1.85
C LEU A 85 -10.33 8.05 3.08
N GLU A 86 -10.64 6.87 3.64
CA GLU A 86 -11.59 6.69 4.74
C GLU A 86 -10.94 6.72 6.15
N GLU A 87 -9.69 7.17 6.25
CA GLU A 87 -8.98 7.40 7.52
C GLU A 87 -8.84 8.88 7.88
#